data_AF-W9NI43-F1
#
_entry.id   AF-W9NI43-F1
#
_cell.length_a   1.000
_cell.length_b   1.000
_cell.length_c   1.000
_cell.angle_alpha   90.00
_cell.angle_beta   90.00
_cell.angle_gamma   90.00
#
_symmetry.space_group_name_H-M   'P 1'
#
loop_
_entity.id
_entity.type
_entity.pdbx_description
1 polymer ?
#
loop_
_entity_poly.entity_id
_entity_poly.type
_entity_poly.pdbx_seq_one_letter_code
_entity_poly.pdbx_strand_id
1 'polypeptide(L)'
;MLIAILTVSNRSLQRFFFEDGSLAQNSVTNAIRSSGNLAVPLIQVDLGANLARNTIPTDESQDPEEERYGNKLLIASLVSRMLLPIIVMAPTLALIAKYLPISILNDPIFVVVCFLLAGAPSAFQLAQIFQINSIFVTTIGRVLFQSYVICVFPSTLVLVILALQVVEWSK
;
A
#
# COMPACT_ATOMS: atom_id res chain seq x y z
N MET A 1 -17.76 0.08 6.89
CA MET A 1 -18.08 -1.37 6.98
C MET A 1 -19.49 -1.65 7.48
N LEU A 2 -19.95 -1.06 8.58
CA LEU A 2 -21.31 -1.25 9.12
C LEU A 2 -22.42 -0.99 8.08
N ILE A 3 -22.34 0.11 7.33
CA ILE A 3 -23.29 0.41 6.26
C ILE A 3 -23.27 -0.66 5.17
N ALA A 4 -22.09 -1.14 4.75
CA ALA A 4 -21.98 -2.19 3.74
C ALA A 4 -22.62 -3.52 4.22
N ILE A 5 -22.41 -3.88 5.50
CA ILE A 5 -23.03 -5.06 6.12
C ILE A 5 -24.56 -4.91 6.13
N LEU A 6 -25.07 -3.74 6.55
CA LEU A 6 -26.51 -3.47 6.54
C LEU A 6 -27.11 -3.52 5.13
N THR A 7 -26.39 -3.00 4.13
CA THR A 7 -26.84 -2.97 2.73
C THR A 7 -26.87 -4.38 2.11
N VAL A 8 -25.87 -5.22 2.42
CA VAL A 8 -25.80 -6.61 1.94
C VAL A 8 -26.79 -7.52 2.67
N SER A 9 -27.02 -7.28 3.96
CA SER A 9 -27.93 -8.10 4.77
C SER A 9 -29.41 -7.92 4.40
N ASN A 10 -29.78 -6.81 3.74
CA ASN A 10 -31.16 -6.54 3.34
C ASN A 10 -31.32 -6.57 1.81
N ARG A 11 -32.06 -7.57 1.30
CA ARG A 11 -32.25 -7.80 -0.13
C ARG A 11 -32.96 -6.66 -0.87
N SER A 12 -33.76 -5.85 -0.16
CA SER A 12 -34.42 -4.67 -0.75
C SER A 12 -33.44 -3.52 -0.99
N LEU A 13 -32.56 -3.23 -0.02
CA LEU A 13 -31.49 -2.24 -0.17
C LEU A 13 -30.47 -2.67 -1.22
N GLN A 14 -30.11 -3.95 -1.25
CA GLN A 14 -29.20 -4.48 -2.26
C GLN A 14 -29.74 -4.27 -3.67
N ARG A 15 -31.03 -4.55 -3.91
CA ARG A 15 -31.68 -4.28 -5.19
C ARG A 15 -31.71 -2.79 -5.51
N PHE A 16 -32.06 -1.96 -4.52
CA PHE A 16 -32.09 -0.52 -4.72
C PHE A 16 -30.72 0.07 -5.08
N PHE A 17 -29.61 -0.40 -4.52
CA PHE A 17 -28.29 0.17 -4.82
C PHE A 17 -27.54 -0.52 -5.99
N PHE A 18 -27.83 -1.79 -6.29
CA PHE A 18 -27.01 -2.59 -7.20
C PHE A 18 -27.76 -3.25 -8.37
N GLU A 19 -29.09 -3.18 -8.43
CA GLU A 19 -29.86 -3.73 -9.56
C GLU A 19 -29.92 -2.74 -10.73
N ASP A 20 -29.78 -3.27 -11.95
CA ASP A 20 -29.71 -2.47 -13.18
C ASP A 20 -31.02 -1.71 -13.43
N GLY A 21 -30.95 -0.39 -13.47
CA GLY A 21 -32.10 0.50 -13.74
C GLY A 21 -32.70 1.18 -12.51
N SER A 22 -32.14 0.95 -11.31
CA SER A 22 -32.55 1.72 -10.13
C SER A 22 -31.97 3.14 -10.15
N LEU A 23 -32.68 4.10 -9.54
CA LEU A 23 -32.19 5.48 -9.43
C LEU A 23 -30.89 5.57 -8.62
N ALA A 24 -30.77 4.81 -7.53
CA ALA A 24 -29.58 4.85 -6.70
C ALA A 24 -28.36 4.17 -7.34
N GLN A 25 -28.58 3.14 -8.17
CA GLN A 25 -27.50 2.53 -8.96
C GLN A 25 -26.95 3.53 -9.97
N ASN A 26 -27.83 4.16 -10.76
CA ASN A 26 -27.43 5.12 -11.79
C ASN A 26 -26.81 6.41 -11.25
N SER A 27 -27.15 6.80 -10.02
CA SER A 27 -26.57 7.98 -9.37
C SER A 27 -25.45 7.63 -8.39
N VAL A 28 -25.78 7.12 -7.20
CA VAL A 28 -24.84 6.99 -6.07
C VAL A 28 -23.81 5.90 -6.34
N THR A 29 -24.25 4.72 -6.74
CA THR A 29 -23.35 3.58 -6.95
C THR A 29 -22.41 3.84 -8.12
N ASN A 30 -22.91 4.36 -9.23
CA ASN A 30 -22.08 4.72 -10.38
C ASN A 30 -21.15 5.90 -10.08
N ALA A 31 -21.57 6.90 -9.29
CA ALA A 31 -20.68 7.97 -8.87
C ALA A 31 -19.52 7.46 -7.99
N ILE A 32 -19.81 6.57 -7.02
CA ILE A 32 -18.78 5.95 -6.18
C ILE A 32 -17.85 5.08 -7.03
N ARG A 33 -18.40 4.27 -7.95
CA ARG A 33 -17.60 3.42 -8.84
C ARG A 33 -16.70 4.25 -9.77
N SER A 34 -17.24 5.32 -10.34
CA SER A 34 -16.48 6.27 -11.17
C SER A 34 -15.37 6.95 -10.37
N SER A 35 -15.66 7.39 -9.14
CA SER A 35 -14.66 7.98 -8.24
C SER A 35 -13.57 6.98 -7.86
N GLY A 36 -13.93 5.72 -7.63
CA GLY A 36 -12.99 4.63 -7.37
C GLY A 36 -12.04 4.37 -8.55
N ASN A 37 -12.54 4.42 -9.78
CA ASN A 37 -11.71 4.26 -10.98
C ASN A 37 -10.66 5.38 -11.14
N LEU A 38 -10.93 6.57 -10.62
CA LEU A 38 -9.99 7.70 -10.63
C LEU A 38 -9.01 7.70 -9.44
N ALA A 39 -9.25 6.88 -8.41
CA ALA A 39 -8.46 6.91 -7.19
C ALA A 39 -6.98 6.57 -7.43
N VAL A 40 -6.69 5.53 -8.22
CA VAL A 40 -5.31 5.12 -8.51
C VAL A 40 -4.54 6.20 -9.31
N PRO A 41 -5.07 6.72 -10.44
CA PRO A 41 -4.45 7.85 -11.14
C PRO A 41 -4.22 9.08 -10.26
N LEU A 42 -5.19 9.46 -9.42
CA LEU A 42 -5.06 10.63 -8.55
C LEU A 42 -3.95 10.45 -7.49
N ILE A 43 -3.82 9.27 -6.90
CA ILE A 43 -2.72 8.95 -5.97
C ILE A 43 -1.38 9.03 -6.69
N GLN A 44 -1.29 8.54 -7.93
CA GLN A 44 -0.05 8.64 -8.72
C GLN A 44 0.32 10.10 -9.02
N VAL A 45 -0.66 10.96 -9.31
CA VAL A 45 -0.45 12.41 -9.50
C VAL A 45 0.04 13.08 -8.21
N ASP A 46 -0.59 12.80 -7.07
CA ASP A 46 -0.20 13.37 -5.76
C ASP A 46 1.21 12.90 -5.33
N LEU A 47 1.50 11.61 -5.51
CA LEU A 47 2.81 11.04 -5.28
C LEU A 47 3.86 11.75 -6.14
N GLY A 48 3.59 11.89 -7.45
CA GLY A 48 4.49 12.57 -8.38
C GLY A 48 4.74 14.03 -8.00
N ALA A 49 3.69 14.78 -7.64
CA ALA A 49 3.80 16.18 -7.24
C ALA A 49 4.67 16.37 -5.99
N ASN A 50 4.55 15.48 -5.01
CA ASN A 50 5.32 15.57 -3.78
C ASN A 50 6.74 15.02 -3.92
N LEU A 51 6.97 14.00 -4.74
CA LEU A 51 8.33 13.61 -5.14
C LEU A 51 9.04 14.77 -5.85
N ALA A 52 8.36 15.48 -6.74
CA ALA A 52 8.91 16.67 -7.39
C ALA A 52 9.23 17.77 -6.38
N ARG A 53 8.31 18.06 -5.45
CA ARG A 53 8.54 19.04 -4.37
C ARG A 53 9.74 18.69 -3.50
N ASN A 54 9.92 17.42 -3.14
CA ASN A 54 11.04 16.95 -2.32
C ASN A 54 12.39 16.94 -3.06
N THR A 55 12.40 17.14 -4.37
CA THR A 55 13.63 17.21 -5.18
C THR A 55 14.14 18.66 -5.31
N ILE A 56 13.34 19.66 -4.96
CA ILE A 56 13.75 21.06 -4.99
C ILE A 56 14.66 21.32 -3.78
N PRO A 57 15.92 21.73 -3.98
CA PRO A 57 16.81 22.06 -2.88
C PRO A 57 16.18 23.19 -2.07
N THR A 58 15.94 22.93 -0.78
CA THR A 58 15.47 23.95 0.15
C THR A 58 16.68 24.47 0.91
N ASP A 59 16.94 25.78 0.83
CA ASP A 59 18.04 26.50 1.53
C ASP A 59 17.84 26.59 3.06
N GLU A 60 16.80 25.94 3.61
CA GLU A 60 16.51 25.91 5.04
C GLU A 60 17.53 25.00 5.73
N SER A 61 18.53 25.63 6.34
CA SER A 61 19.40 25.13 7.42
C SER A 61 19.33 23.61 7.59
N GLN A 62 20.14 22.90 6.79
CA GLN A 62 20.28 21.45 6.90
C GLN A 62 20.54 21.10 8.36
N ASP A 63 19.63 20.32 8.93
CA ASP A 63 19.79 19.79 10.28
C ASP A 63 21.16 19.09 10.32
N PRO A 64 22.12 19.50 11.17
CA PRO A 64 23.45 18.90 11.21
C PRO A 64 23.39 17.38 11.46
N GLU A 65 22.30 16.89 12.06
CA GLU A 65 22.05 15.46 12.17
C GLU A 65 21.65 14.79 10.85
N GLU A 66 20.92 15.49 9.97
CA GLU A 66 20.54 15.00 8.65
C GLU A 66 21.76 14.86 7.74
N GLU A 67 22.71 15.79 7.79
CA GLU A 67 23.96 15.69 7.05
C GLU A 67 24.80 14.48 7.51
N ARG A 68 24.84 14.24 8.83
CA ARG A 68 25.66 13.17 9.43
C ARG A 68 25.05 11.78 9.30
N TYR A 69 23.72 11.67 9.42
CA TYR A 69 23.03 10.37 9.53
C TYR A 69 22.08 10.07 8.37
N GLY A 70 21.77 11.01 7.49
CA GLY A 70 20.75 10.85 6.44
C GLY A 70 20.92 9.59 5.59
N ASN A 71 22.14 9.27 5.13
CA ASN A 71 22.38 8.06 4.34
C ASN A 71 22.20 6.76 5.15
N LYS A 72 22.62 6.75 6.42
CA LYS A 72 22.43 5.58 7.30
C LYS A 72 20.95 5.38 7.61
N LEU A 73 20.24 6.47 7.86
CA LEU A 73 18.81 6.47 8.14
C LEU A 73 18.00 6.03 6.92
N LEU A 74 18.39 6.46 5.72
CA LEU A 74 17.79 6.00 4.46
C LEU A 74 17.90 4.48 4.33
N ILE A 75 19.11 3.93 4.46
CA ILE A 75 19.33 2.47 4.32
C ILE A 75 18.60 1.72 5.43
N ALA A 76 18.71 2.17 6.68
CA ALA A 76 18.04 1.54 7.81
C ALA A 76 16.51 1.52 7.64
N SER A 77 15.92 2.62 7.19
CA SER A 77 14.48 2.73 6.91
C SER A 77 14.04 1.77 5.79
N LEU A 78 14.80 1.75 4.69
CA LEU A 78 14.49 0.90 3.54
C LEU A 78 14.57 -0.59 3.90
N VAL A 79 15.63 -1.00 4.61
CA VAL A 79 15.80 -2.39 5.06
C VAL A 79 14.72 -2.77 6.07
N SER A 80 14.46 -1.91 7.06
CA SER A 80 13.49 -2.15 8.13
C SER A 80 12.05 -2.28 7.60
N ARG A 81 11.70 -1.55 6.53
CA ARG A 81 10.32 -1.53 6.01
C ARG A 81 10.07 -2.33 4.76
N MET A 82 11.07 -2.52 3.91
CA MET A 82 10.86 -3.23 2.64
C MET A 82 11.49 -4.62 2.64
N LEU A 83 12.57 -4.85 3.39
CA LEU A 83 13.27 -6.13 3.35
C LEU A 83 12.88 -7.03 4.54
N LEU A 84 13.00 -6.48 5.76
CA LEU A 84 12.76 -7.22 6.99
C LEU A 84 11.33 -7.75 7.09
N PRO A 85 10.26 -6.98 6.76
CA PRO A 85 8.90 -7.48 6.82
C PRO A 85 8.67 -8.60 5.82
N ILE A 86 9.25 -8.54 4.61
CA ILE A 86 9.14 -9.62 3.64
C ILE A 86 9.82 -10.88 4.16
N ILE A 87 11.06 -10.78 4.67
CA ILE A 87 11.82 -11.92 5.16
C ILE A 87 11.13 -12.61 6.34
N VAL A 88 10.45 -11.86 7.20
CA VAL A 88 9.76 -12.42 8.38
C VAL A 88 8.33 -12.84 8.07
N MET A 89 7.55 -11.98 7.41
CA MET A 89 6.13 -12.22 7.17
C MET A 89 5.88 -13.23 6.06
N ALA A 90 6.65 -13.25 4.98
CA ALA A 90 6.43 -14.21 3.89
C ALA A 90 6.52 -15.68 4.35
N PRO A 91 7.57 -16.13 5.07
CA PRO A 91 7.61 -17.50 5.57
C PRO A 91 6.55 -17.75 6.64
N THR A 92 6.26 -16.76 7.50
CA THR A 92 5.18 -16.88 8.49
C THR A 92 3.83 -17.11 7.80
N LEU A 93 3.51 -16.32 6.78
CA LEU A 93 2.29 -16.47 5.98
C LEU A 93 2.24 -17.81 5.25
N ALA A 94 3.37 -18.29 4.72
CA ALA A 94 3.45 -19.60 4.08
C ALA A 94 3.17 -20.76 5.06
N LEU A 95 3.74 -20.68 6.26
CA LEU A 95 3.47 -21.66 7.32
C LEU A 95 2.00 -21.63 7.75
N ILE A 96 1.42 -20.44 7.91
CA ILE A 96 0.01 -20.29 8.27
C ILE A 96 -0.88 -20.86 7.16
N ALA A 97 -0.58 -20.60 5.88
CA ALA A 97 -1.34 -21.13 4.75
C ALA A 97 -1.39 -22.66 4.76
N LYS A 98 -0.25 -23.32 5.03
CA LYS A 98 -0.19 -24.79 5.03
C LYS A 98 -0.80 -25.45 6.27
N TYR A 99 -0.50 -24.92 7.45
CA TYR A 99 -0.75 -25.65 8.70
C TYR A 99 -2.03 -25.21 9.42
N LEU A 100 -2.57 -24.02 9.14
CA LEU A 100 -3.82 -23.59 9.78
C LEU A 100 -5.03 -23.86 8.86
N PRO A 101 -6.04 -24.61 9.33
CA PRO A 101 -7.25 -24.91 8.56
C PRO A 101 -8.25 -23.74 8.57
N ILE A 102 -7.82 -22.55 8.10
CA ILE A 102 -8.67 -21.36 8.00
C ILE A 102 -9.23 -21.30 6.58
N SER A 103 -10.55 -21.31 6.42
CA SER A 103 -11.23 -21.34 5.11
C SER A 103 -10.82 -20.20 4.15
N ILE A 104 -10.40 -19.05 4.69
CA ILE A 104 -10.02 -17.87 3.89
C ILE A 104 -8.64 -18.07 3.25
N LEU A 105 -7.75 -18.87 3.86
CA LEU A 105 -6.39 -19.08 3.35
C LEU A 105 -6.35 -20.04 2.15
N ASN A 106 -7.45 -20.74 1.88
CA ASN A 106 -7.62 -21.52 0.66
C ASN A 106 -7.90 -20.63 -0.56
N ASP A 107 -8.23 -19.35 -0.38
CA ASP A 107 -8.42 -18.41 -1.47
C ASP A 107 -7.06 -17.90 -1.98
N PRO A 108 -6.66 -18.23 -3.23
CA PRO A 108 -5.38 -17.80 -3.78
C PRO A 108 -5.27 -16.26 -3.85
N ILE A 109 -6.38 -15.55 -4.03
CA ILE A 109 -6.38 -14.08 -4.10
C ILE A 109 -6.02 -13.52 -2.72
N PHE A 110 -6.58 -14.08 -1.65
CA PHE A 110 -6.28 -13.63 -0.29
C PHE A 110 -4.80 -13.81 0.06
N VAL A 111 -4.23 -14.98 -0.22
CA VAL A 111 -2.80 -15.26 0.04
C VAL A 111 -1.90 -14.30 -0.74
N VAL A 112 -2.18 -14.06 -2.03
CA VAL A 112 -1.43 -13.10 -2.85
C VAL A 112 -1.52 -11.68 -2.27
N VAL A 113 -2.71 -11.24 -1.86
CA VAL A 113 -2.90 -9.92 -1.25
C VAL A 113 -2.12 -9.81 0.07
N CYS A 114 -2.11 -10.84 0.92
CA CYS A 114 -1.31 -10.84 2.15
C CYS A 114 0.19 -10.67 1.89
N PHE A 115 0.72 -11.35 0.87
CA PHE A 115 2.11 -11.18 0.45
C PHE A 115 2.40 -9.78 -0.08
N LEU A 116 1.50 -9.23 -0.91
CA LEU A 116 1.63 -7.86 -1.42
C LEU A 116 1.58 -6.81 -0.31
N LEU A 117 0.71 -7.00 0.70
CA LEU A 117 0.65 -6.12 1.87
C LEU A 117 1.93 -6.17 2.71
N ALA A 118 2.57 -7.34 2.81
CA ALA A 118 3.83 -7.49 3.55
C ALA A 118 4.99 -6.71 2.93
N GLY A 119 5.00 -6.51 1.61
CA GLY A 119 6.02 -5.73 0.91
C GLY A 119 5.54 -4.37 0.39
N ALA A 120 4.42 -3.88 0.90
CA ALA A 120 3.89 -2.58 0.50
C ALA A 120 4.91 -1.46 0.85
N PRO A 121 5.05 -0.44 -0.02
CA PRO A 121 5.96 0.67 0.23
C PRO A 121 5.55 1.51 1.43
N SER A 122 6.51 2.29 1.94
CA SER A 122 6.28 3.25 3.03
C SER A 122 5.18 4.24 2.67
N ALA A 123 4.25 4.49 3.59
CA ALA A 123 3.15 5.43 3.38
C ALA A 123 3.66 6.84 3.00
N PHE A 124 3.11 7.35 1.90
CA PHE A 124 3.42 8.68 1.37
C PHE A 124 3.20 9.82 2.38
N GLN A 125 2.19 9.70 3.24
CA GLN A 125 1.82 10.68 4.26
C GLN A 125 2.95 10.98 5.24
N LEU A 126 3.96 10.12 5.35
CA LEU A 126 5.13 10.38 6.19
C LEU A 126 5.90 11.61 5.71
N ALA A 127 6.04 11.81 4.40
CA ALA A 127 6.71 13.00 3.88
C ALA A 127 6.01 14.29 4.37
N GLN A 128 4.67 14.28 4.40
CA GLN A 128 3.89 15.41 4.92
C GLN A 128 4.15 15.64 6.42
N ILE A 129 4.20 14.57 7.22
CA ILE A 129 4.47 14.67 8.67
C ILE A 129 5.87 15.23 8.94
N PHE A 130 6.91 14.72 8.29
CA PHE A 130 8.29 15.19 8.48
C PHE A 130 8.48 16.64 7.99
N GLN A 131 7.81 17.03 6.89
CA GLN A 131 7.78 18.41 6.42
C GLN A 131 7.14 19.37 7.44
N ILE A 132 5.99 19.00 8.01
CA ILE A 132 5.30 19.85 9.01
C ILE A 132 6.18 20.07 10.25
N ASN A 133 6.96 19.05 10.63
CA ASN A 133 7.84 19.14 11.79
C ASN A 133 9.23 19.74 11.46
N SER A 134 9.55 19.96 10.18
CA SER A 134 10.87 20.45 9.72
C SER A 134 12.03 19.55 10.13
N ILE A 135 11.84 18.21 10.11
CA ILE A 135 12.86 17.22 10.49
C ILE A 135 13.08 16.25 9.33
N PHE A 136 14.34 15.95 8.98
CA PHE A 136 14.74 14.94 7.98
C PHE A 136 14.00 15.05 6.63
N VAL A 137 13.69 16.26 6.18
CA VAL A 137 12.80 16.50 5.02
C VAL A 137 13.42 15.98 3.72
N THR A 138 14.75 16.09 3.59
CA THR A 138 15.46 15.62 2.40
C THR A 138 15.60 14.09 2.43
N THR A 139 15.88 13.53 3.61
CA THR A 139 16.06 12.11 3.82
C THR A 139 14.76 11.35 3.60
N ILE A 140 13.62 11.85 4.12
CA ILE A 140 12.32 11.22 3.89
C ILE A 140 11.95 11.25 2.40
N GLY A 141 12.22 12.36 1.70
CA GLY A 141 12.02 12.46 0.25
C GLY A 141 12.79 11.38 -0.53
N ARG A 142 14.06 11.19 -0.20
CA ARG A 142 14.91 10.13 -0.79
C ARG A 142 14.41 8.72 -0.46
N VAL A 143 13.95 8.48 0.77
CA VAL A 143 13.35 7.19 1.17
C VAL A 143 12.10 6.88 0.35
N LEU A 144 11.19 7.85 0.18
CA LEU A 144 9.99 7.67 -0.63
C LEU A 144 10.34 7.40 -2.09
N PHE A 145 11.23 8.20 -2.67
CA PHE A 145 11.68 8.01 -4.05
C PHE A 145 12.25 6.61 -4.27
N GLN A 146 13.19 6.19 -3.42
CA GLN A 146 13.80 4.86 -3.52
C GLN A 146 12.76 3.74 -3.34
N SER A 147 11.89 3.88 -2.34
CA SER A 147 10.87 2.87 -2.03
C SER A 147 9.90 2.69 -3.20
N TYR A 148 9.31 3.77 -3.70
CA TYR A 148 8.25 3.71 -4.70
C TYR A 148 8.76 3.51 -6.14
N VAL A 149 9.88 4.14 -6.50
CA VAL A 149 10.38 4.11 -7.89
C VAL A 149 11.26 2.90 -8.13
N ILE A 150 12.15 2.58 -7.18
CA ILE A 150 13.19 1.58 -7.38
C ILE A 150 12.83 0.23 -6.75
N CYS A 151 12.28 0.23 -5.53
CA CYS A 151 12.08 -1.01 -4.78
C CYS A 151 10.73 -1.69 -5.03
N VAL A 152 9.64 -0.95 -5.26
CA VAL A 152 8.30 -1.54 -5.44
C VAL A 152 8.22 -2.49 -6.63
N PHE A 153 8.77 -2.12 -7.78
CA PHE A 153 8.70 -2.96 -8.97
C PHE A 153 9.34 -4.34 -8.78
N PRO A 154 10.61 -4.45 -8.34
CA PRO A 154 11.22 -5.76 -8.09
C PRO A 154 10.58 -6.48 -6.90
N SER A 155 10.21 -5.78 -5.81
CA SER A 155 9.64 -6.44 -4.62
C SER A 155 8.29 -7.07 -4.92
N THR A 156 7.40 -6.38 -5.63
CA THR A 156 6.06 -6.88 -5.97
C THR A 156 6.13 -8.09 -6.90
N LEU A 157 6.98 -8.08 -7.92
CA LEU A 157 7.18 -9.26 -8.78
C LEU A 157 7.65 -10.48 -7.99
N VAL A 158 8.66 -10.31 -7.15
CA VAL A 158 9.17 -11.40 -6.31
C VAL A 158 8.09 -11.92 -5.37
N LEU A 159 7.34 -11.01 -4.72
CA LEU A 159 6.28 -11.39 -3.78
C LEU A 159 5.12 -12.12 -4.44
N VAL A 160 4.70 -11.71 -5.64
CA VAL A 160 3.64 -12.41 -6.39
C VAL A 160 4.10 -13.81 -6.76
N ILE A 161 5.34 -13.97 -7.24
CA ILE A 161 5.89 -15.29 -7.58
C ILE A 161 5.94 -16.18 -6.34
N LEU A 162 6.44 -15.67 -5.21
CA LEU A 162 6.49 -16.40 -3.94
C LEU A 162 5.09 -16.77 -3.46
N ALA A 163 4.13 -15.86 -3.55
CA ALA A 163 2.76 -16.11 -3.15
C ALA A 163 2.11 -17.23 -3.98
N LEU A 164 2.31 -17.21 -5.31
CA LEU A 164 1.80 -18.27 -6.19
C LEU A 164 2.42 -19.64 -5.88
N GLN A 165 3.73 -19.67 -5.60
CA GLN A 165 4.39 -20.91 -5.16
C GLN A 165 3.83 -21.42 -3.84
N VAL A 166 3.55 -20.53 -2.88
CA VAL A 166 2.95 -20.88 -1.60
C VAL A 166 1.51 -21.39 -1.78
N VAL A 167 0.73 -20.77 -2.65
CA VAL A 167 -0.62 -21.24 -3.00
C VAL A 167 -0.58 -22.64 -3.61
N GLU A 168 0.37 -22.92 -4.50
CA GLU A 168 0.52 -24.25 -5.10
C GLU A 168 0.98 -25.29 -4.06
N TRP A 169 1.91 -24.93 -3.18
CA TRP A 169 2.42 -25.78 -2.11
C TRP A 169 1.42 -26.04 -0.97
N SER A 170 0.44 -25.16 -0.79
CA SER A 170 -0.57 -25.23 0.26
C SER A 170 -1.78 -26.10 -0.11
N LYS A 171 -1.90 -26.49 -1.37
CA LYS A 171 -2.89 -27.49 -1.82
C LYS A 171 -2.51 -28.89 -1.32
#